data_AF-A0A6V8IHQ1-F1
#
_entry.id   AF-A0A6V8IHQ1-F1
#
_cell.length_a   1.000
_cell.length_b   1.000
_cell.length_c   1.000
_cell.angle_alpha   90.00
_cell.angle_beta   90.00
_cell.angle_gamma   90.00
#
_symmetry.space_group_name_H-M   'P 1'
#
loop_
_entity.id
_entity.type
_entity.pdbx_description
1 polymer ?
#
loop_
_entity_poly.entity_id
_entity_poly.type
_entity_poly.pdbx_seq_one_letter_code
_entity_poly.pdbx_strand_id
1 'polypeptide(L)'
;MPEKLMDCTRFCGIMNRAIRVAGGAAAFARQHNIPVQAVRDTQNLRGFSPDVVAALGLVQVLRYPLTGDPQKLATGKDVQEKLNNFIRDCKSQRAAAQIFGIHESHLSNIQNGLRGFAPVLSMLGFSTPVRRFCFQKVENHG
;
A
#
# COMPACT_ATOMS: atom_id res chain seq x y z
N MET A 1 10.69 13.85 9.20
CA MET A 1 9.62 14.53 8.44
C MET A 1 8.47 13.56 8.20
N PRO A 2 7.20 13.97 8.33
CA PRO A 2 6.06 13.11 8.02
C PRO A 2 6.14 12.69 6.55
N GLU A 3 5.93 11.40 6.29
CA GLU A 3 5.90 10.87 4.93
C GLU A 3 4.79 11.56 4.13
N LYS A 4 5.16 12.28 3.07
CA LYS A 4 4.20 12.96 2.21
C LYS A 4 3.54 11.95 1.28
N LEU A 5 2.46 11.36 1.73
CA LEU A 5 1.67 10.40 0.96
C LEU A 5 0.88 11.10 -0.15
N MET A 6 0.87 10.48 -1.32
CA MET A 6 0.16 10.91 -2.51
C MET A 6 -0.92 9.88 -2.85
N ASP A 7 -2.09 10.35 -3.24
CA ASP A 7 -3.15 9.51 -3.77
C ASP A 7 -2.95 9.22 -5.27
N CYS A 8 -3.84 8.40 -5.83
CA CYS A 8 -3.81 8.05 -7.25
C CYS A 8 -3.98 9.27 -8.16
N THR A 9 -4.76 10.27 -7.76
CA THR A 9 -5.00 11.49 -8.54
C THR A 9 -3.71 12.27 -8.71
N ARG A 10 -2.99 12.50 -7.61
CA ARG A 10 -1.70 13.20 -7.61
C ARG A 10 -0.63 12.40 -8.34
N PHE A 11 -0.60 11.08 -8.16
CA PHE A 11 0.27 10.18 -8.93
C PHE A 11 0.05 10.35 -10.44
N CYS A 12 -1.21 10.31 -10.91
CA CYS A 12 -1.53 10.49 -12.33
C CYS A 12 -1.10 11.86 -12.85
N GLY A 13 -1.24 12.92 -12.04
CA GLY A 13 -0.76 14.25 -12.39
C GLY A 13 0.76 14.30 -12.62
N ILE A 14 1.54 13.63 -11.77
CA ILE A 14 3.00 13.51 -11.91
C ILE A 14 3.35 12.71 -13.16
N MET A 15 2.73 11.54 -13.32
CA MET A 15 2.97 10.64 -14.45
C MET A 15 2.67 11.31 -15.80
N ASN A 16 1.51 11.95 -15.93
CA ASN A 16 1.13 12.65 -17.16
C ASN A 16 2.07 13.80 -17.49
N ARG A 17 2.58 14.51 -16.47
CA ARG A 17 3.59 15.54 -16.66
C ARG A 17 4.91 14.94 -17.14
N ALA A 18 5.40 13.88 -16.51
CA ALA A 18 6.64 13.21 -16.91
C ALA A 18 6.57 12.66 -18.34
N ILE A 19 5.45 12.01 -18.69
CA ILE A 19 5.18 11.54 -20.06
C ILE A 19 5.20 12.68 -21.07
N ARG A 20 4.59 13.83 -20.74
CA ARG A 20 4.58 15.01 -21.62
C ARG A 20 6.00 15.55 -21.83
N VAL A 21 6.78 15.67 -20.76
CA VAL A 21 8.17 16.15 -20.82
C VAL A 21 9.05 15.21 -21.66
N ALA A 22 8.83 13.89 -21.56
CA ALA A 22 9.53 12.90 -22.35
C ALA A 22 9.14 12.90 -23.84
N GLY A 23 8.07 13.59 -24.25
CA GLY A 23 7.56 13.57 -25.62
C GLY A 23 6.56 12.44 -25.92
N GLY A 24 5.96 11.84 -24.89
CA GLY A 24 4.91 10.82 -25.00
C GLY A 24 5.27 9.48 -24.33
N ALA A 25 4.27 8.60 -24.22
CA ALA A 25 4.41 7.37 -23.42
C ALA A 25 5.49 6.43 -23.96
N ALA A 26 5.65 6.33 -25.29
CA ALA A 26 6.69 5.50 -25.90
C ALA A 26 8.10 6.07 -25.72
N ALA A 27 8.24 7.40 -25.65
CA ALA A 27 9.51 8.04 -25.39
C ALA A 27 9.91 7.89 -23.92
N PHE A 28 8.97 8.12 -22.99
CA PHE A 28 9.16 7.85 -21.56
C PHE A 28 9.56 6.39 -21.31
N ALA A 29 8.84 5.44 -21.90
CA ALA A 29 9.14 4.02 -21.81
C ALA A 29 10.59 3.70 -22.25
N ARG A 30 11.05 4.25 -23.38
CA ARG A 30 12.42 4.08 -23.85
C ARG A 30 13.46 4.72 -22.93
N GLN A 31 13.20 5.92 -22.41
CA GLN A 31 14.11 6.62 -21.50
C GLN A 31 14.39 5.82 -20.22
N HIS A 32 13.40 5.06 -19.75
CA HIS A 32 13.50 4.29 -18.51
C HIS A 32 13.67 2.78 -18.73
N ASN A 33 13.79 2.33 -19.99
CA ASN A 33 13.87 0.92 -20.37
C ASN A 33 12.69 0.06 -19.84
N ILE A 34 11.46 0.56 -20.00
CA ILE A 34 10.22 -0.08 -19.53
C ILE A 34 9.33 -0.46 -20.72
N PRO A 35 8.55 -1.55 -20.67
CA PRO A 35 7.55 -1.84 -21.70
C PRO A 35 6.53 -0.71 -21.85
N VAL A 36 6.29 -0.27 -23.10
CA VAL A 36 5.31 0.79 -23.41
C VAL A 36 3.91 0.43 -22.89
N GLN A 37 3.55 -0.86 -22.94
CA GLN A 37 2.26 -1.33 -22.44
C GLN A 37 2.12 -1.14 -20.93
N ALA A 38 3.18 -1.34 -20.14
CA ALA A 38 3.17 -1.09 -18.70
C ALA A 38 2.90 0.39 -18.38
N VAL A 39 3.48 1.31 -19.17
CA VAL A 39 3.21 2.75 -19.07
C VAL A 39 1.74 3.05 -19.39
N ARG A 40 1.20 2.46 -20.48
CA ARG A 40 -0.22 2.66 -20.87
C ARG A 40 -1.20 2.09 -19.85
N ASP A 41 -0.96 0.90 -19.33
CA ASP A 41 -1.82 0.27 -18.34
C ASP A 41 -1.82 1.05 -17.02
N THR A 42 -0.66 1.58 -16.63
CA THR A 42 -0.53 2.46 -15.46
C THR A 42 -1.23 3.81 -15.67
N GLN A 43 -1.11 4.40 -16.86
CA GLN A 43 -1.79 5.64 -17.21
C GLN A 43 -3.32 5.49 -17.22
N ASN A 44 -3.80 4.34 -17.70
CA ASN A 44 -5.24 4.00 -17.76
C ASN A 44 -5.77 3.38 -16.46
N LEU A 45 -4.99 3.39 -15.39
CA LEU A 45 -5.37 2.85 -14.07
C LEU A 45 -5.77 1.37 -14.08
N ARG A 46 -5.34 0.59 -15.08
CA ARG A 46 -5.60 -0.86 -15.16
C ARG A 46 -4.76 -1.65 -14.16
N GLY A 47 -3.57 -1.13 -13.85
CA GLY A 47 -2.66 -1.67 -12.86
C GLY A 47 -1.49 -0.72 -12.69
N PHE A 48 -0.85 -0.72 -11.52
CA PHE A 48 0.31 0.14 -11.27
C PHE A 48 1.58 -0.70 -11.43
N SER A 49 2.29 -0.50 -12.54
CA SER A 49 3.57 -1.17 -12.77
C SER A 49 4.62 -0.65 -11.76
N PRO A 50 5.32 -1.55 -11.02
CA PRO A 50 6.40 -1.16 -10.13
C PRO A 50 7.50 -0.36 -10.84
N ASP A 51 7.85 -0.74 -12.07
CA ASP A 51 8.89 -0.08 -12.85
C ASP A 51 8.49 1.36 -13.20
N VAL A 52 7.23 1.57 -13.58
CA VAL A 52 6.70 2.92 -13.87
C VAL A 52 6.70 3.79 -12.62
N VAL A 53 6.31 3.22 -11.47
CA VAL A 53 6.33 3.93 -10.19
C VAL A 53 7.77 4.30 -9.80
N ALA A 54 8.71 3.37 -9.95
CA ALA A 54 10.14 3.60 -9.68
C ALA A 54 10.78 4.62 -10.63
N ALA A 55 10.43 4.61 -11.93
CA ALA A 55 10.89 5.59 -12.91
C ALA A 55 10.48 7.04 -12.56
N LEU A 56 9.39 7.21 -11.80
CA LEU A 56 8.94 8.50 -11.28
C LEU A 56 9.61 8.87 -9.94
N GLY A 57 10.54 8.05 -9.44
CA GLY A 57 11.18 8.22 -8.12
C GLY A 57 10.23 7.95 -6.95
N LEU A 58 9.17 7.17 -7.19
CA LEU A 58 8.13 6.89 -6.22
C LEU A 58 8.19 5.43 -5.76
N VAL A 59 7.52 5.18 -4.63
CA VAL A 59 7.23 3.86 -4.10
C VAL A 59 5.73 3.76 -3.84
N GLN A 60 5.13 2.64 -4.22
CA GLN A 60 3.75 2.34 -3.87
C GLN A 60 3.70 1.68 -2.50
N VAL A 61 2.83 2.18 -1.62
CA VAL A 61 2.59 1.64 -0.28
C VAL A 61 1.10 1.45 -0.04
N LEU A 62 0.76 0.45 0.79
CA LEU A 62 -0.59 0.29 1.31
C LEU A 62 -0.73 1.02 2.63
N ARG A 63 -1.87 1.69 2.81
CA ARG A 63 -2.24 2.33 4.07
C ARG A 63 -3.66 1.92 4.46
N TYR A 64 -3.91 1.84 5.75
CA TYR A 64 -5.15 1.36 6.34
C TYR A 64 -5.84 2.53 7.03
N PRO A 65 -6.88 3.12 6.42
CA PRO A 65 -7.62 4.22 7.03
C PRO A 65 -8.27 3.77 8.33
N LEU A 66 -8.27 4.62 9.36
CA LEU A 66 -9.07 4.37 10.56
C LEU A 66 -10.56 4.57 10.23
N THR A 67 -11.42 3.68 10.71
CA THR A 67 -12.87 3.77 10.46
C THR A 67 -13.49 5.06 11.04
N GLY A 68 -12.99 5.53 12.19
CA GLY A 68 -13.45 6.78 12.81
C GLY A 68 -12.81 8.06 12.25
N ASP A 69 -11.73 7.94 11.49
CA ASP A 69 -11.02 9.07 10.88
C ASP A 69 -10.27 8.60 9.63
N PRO A 70 -10.92 8.60 8.44
CA PRO A 70 -10.33 8.10 7.21
C PRO A 70 -9.09 8.87 6.72
N GLN A 71 -8.80 10.05 7.29
CA GLN A 71 -7.59 10.81 6.99
C GLN A 71 -6.37 10.27 7.73
N LYS A 72 -6.57 9.53 8.84
CA LYS A 72 -5.48 8.84 9.52
C LYS A 72 -5.18 7.52 8.82
N LEU A 73 -4.02 7.47 8.20
CA LEU A 73 -3.56 6.39 7.36
C LEU A 73 -2.51 5.55 8.09
N ALA A 74 -2.95 4.44 8.70
CA ALA A 74 -2.05 3.52 9.41
C ALA A 74 -1.20 2.70 8.44
N THR A 75 -0.01 2.30 8.88
CA THR A 75 0.87 1.37 8.19
C THR A 75 0.46 -0.08 8.48
N GLY A 76 0.98 -1.03 7.70
CA GLY A 76 0.78 -2.46 8.01
C GLY A 76 1.37 -2.85 9.37
N LYS A 77 2.45 -2.17 9.80
CA LYS A 77 3.04 -2.37 11.13
C LYS A 77 2.07 -1.97 12.23
N ASP A 78 1.40 -0.82 12.10
CA ASP A 78 0.42 -0.36 13.09
C ASP A 78 -0.77 -1.32 13.19
N VAL A 79 -1.23 -1.87 12.05
CA VAL A 79 -2.28 -2.89 12.02
C VAL A 79 -1.82 -4.18 12.71
N GLN A 80 -0.59 -4.62 12.43
CA GLN A 80 0.01 -5.80 13.06
C GLN A 80 0.17 -5.63 14.57
N GLU A 81 0.61 -4.47 15.04
CA GLU A 81 0.72 -4.16 16.46
C GLU A 81 -0.65 -4.19 17.15
N LYS A 82 -1.68 -3.60 16.51
CA LYS A 82 -3.05 -3.63 17.04
C LYS A 82 -3.62 -5.04 17.08
N LEU A 83 -3.36 -5.86 16.06
CA LEU A 83 -3.73 -7.27 16.02
C LEU A 83 -3.08 -8.05 17.17
N ASN A 84 -1.78 -7.87 17.37
CA ASN A 84 -1.03 -8.56 18.42
C ASN A 84 -1.52 -8.15 19.83
N ASN A 85 -1.86 -6.87 20.03
CA ASN A 85 -2.45 -6.39 21.27
C ASN A 85 -3.81 -7.04 21.53
N PHE A 86 -4.68 -7.06 20.52
CA PHE A 86 -5.99 -7.68 20.62
C PHE A 86 -5.91 -9.17 21.00
N ILE A 87 -5.01 -9.92 20.38
CA ILE A 87 -4.82 -11.34 20.68
C ILE A 87 -4.34 -11.55 22.13
N ARG A 88 -3.43 -10.69 22.59
CA ARG A 88 -2.94 -10.70 23.97
C ARG A 88 -4.06 -10.39 24.98
N ASP A 89 -4.94 -9.45 24.65
CA ASP A 89 -6.10 -9.11 25.49
C ASP A 89 -7.10 -10.27 25.57
N CYS A 90 -7.28 -11.00 24.46
CA CYS A 90 -8.07 -12.22 24.39
C CYS A 90 -7.43 -13.44 25.07
N LYS A 91 -6.19 -13.31 25.59
CA LYS A 91 -5.39 -14.35 26.28
C LYS A 91 -4.97 -15.55 25.44
N SER A 92 -5.62 -15.82 24.31
CA SER A 92 -5.25 -16.89 23.38
C SER A 92 -5.61 -16.55 21.94
N GLN A 93 -4.85 -17.12 21.00
CA GLN A 93 -5.10 -16.98 19.58
C GLN A 93 -6.43 -17.62 19.16
N ARG A 94 -6.80 -18.76 19.77
CA ARG A 94 -8.09 -19.41 19.54
C ARG A 94 -9.26 -18.51 19.91
N ALA A 95 -9.23 -17.88 21.09
CA ALA A 95 -10.30 -16.98 21.52
C ALA A 95 -10.41 -15.76 20.59
N ALA A 96 -9.28 -15.16 20.21
CA ALA A 96 -9.26 -14.05 19.26
C ALA A 96 -9.84 -14.47 17.89
N ALA A 97 -9.46 -15.65 17.38
CA ALA A 97 -9.96 -16.15 16.09
C ALA A 97 -11.49 -16.36 16.11
N GLN A 98 -12.05 -16.84 17.21
CA GLN A 98 -13.49 -16.97 17.41
C GLN A 98 -14.19 -15.61 17.36
N ILE A 99 -13.64 -14.59 18.03
CA ILE A 99 -14.21 -13.23 17.97
C ILE A 99 -14.13 -12.70 16.53
N PHE A 100 -13.02 -12.95 15.84
CA PHE A 100 -12.87 -12.58 14.44
C PHE A 100 -13.78 -13.36 13.48
N GLY A 101 -14.41 -14.46 13.92
CA GLY A 101 -15.19 -15.34 13.06
C GLY A 101 -14.35 -16.09 12.02
N ILE A 102 -13.07 -16.37 12.32
CA ILE A 102 -12.14 -17.07 11.41
C ILE A 102 -11.50 -18.27 12.08
N HIS A 103 -10.94 -19.18 11.28
CA HIS A 103 -10.19 -20.31 11.79
C HIS A 103 -8.85 -19.86 12.43
N GLU A 104 -8.41 -20.55 13.48
CA GLU A 104 -7.17 -20.25 14.22
C GLU A 104 -5.93 -20.24 13.30
N SER A 105 -5.86 -21.17 12.35
CA SER A 105 -4.78 -21.22 11.34
C SER A 105 -4.81 -20.02 10.39
N HIS A 106 -5.99 -19.47 10.08
CA HIS A 106 -6.09 -18.26 9.27
C HIS A 106 -5.52 -17.05 10.02
N LEU A 107 -5.85 -16.93 11.31
CA LEU A 107 -5.28 -15.89 12.16
C LEU A 107 -3.76 -16.02 12.26
N SER A 108 -3.25 -17.25 12.41
CA SER A 108 -1.81 -17.53 12.42
C SER A 108 -1.13 -17.07 11.13
N ASN A 109 -1.73 -17.38 9.97
CA ASN A 109 -1.19 -16.98 8.68
C ASN A 109 -1.17 -15.45 8.50
N ILE A 110 -2.15 -14.74 9.07
CA ILE A 110 -2.16 -13.27 9.05
C ILE A 110 -1.02 -12.72 9.92
N GLN A 111 -0.84 -13.24 11.15
CA GLN A 111 0.25 -12.78 12.03
C GLN A 111 1.65 -13.02 11.46
N ASN A 112 1.82 -14.13 10.71
CA ASN A 112 3.08 -14.48 10.06
C ASN A 112 3.27 -13.80 8.70
N GLY A 113 2.37 -12.90 8.28
CA GLY A 113 2.45 -12.18 7.00
C GLY A 113 2.21 -13.05 5.77
N LEU A 114 1.78 -14.30 5.94
CA LEU A 114 1.43 -15.23 4.86
C LEU A 114 0.07 -14.90 4.23
N ARG A 115 -0.74 -14.07 4.90
CA ARG A 115 -2.03 -13.55 4.42
C ARG A 115 -2.19 -12.07 4.76
N GLY A 116 -2.95 -11.36 3.94
CA GLY A 116 -3.33 -9.97 4.21
C GLY A 116 -4.34 -9.84 5.35
N PHE A 117 -4.43 -8.63 5.92
CA PHE A 117 -5.25 -8.34 7.11
C PHE A 117 -6.76 -8.30 6.88
N ALA A 118 -7.25 -8.42 5.64
CA ALA A 118 -8.64 -8.16 5.28
C ALA A 118 -9.69 -8.78 6.25
N PRO A 119 -9.54 -10.02 6.74
CA PRO A 119 -10.53 -10.63 7.64
C PRO A 119 -10.62 -9.98 9.04
N VAL A 120 -9.60 -9.24 9.47
CA VAL A 120 -9.51 -8.67 10.82
C VAL A 120 -9.65 -7.14 10.86
N LEU A 121 -9.60 -6.46 9.71
CA LEU A 121 -9.53 -4.99 9.66
C LEU A 121 -10.71 -4.29 10.34
N SER A 122 -11.94 -4.70 10.04
CA SER A 122 -13.14 -4.02 10.54
C SER A 122 -13.23 -4.03 12.06
N MET A 123 -12.99 -5.19 12.68
CA MET A 123 -12.94 -5.33 14.14
C MET A 123 -11.78 -4.59 14.79
N LEU A 124 -10.65 -4.50 14.10
CA LEU A 124 -9.54 -3.67 14.53
C LEU A 124 -9.78 -2.17 14.27
N GLY A 125 -10.93 -1.76 13.75
CA GLY A 125 -11.28 -0.36 13.51
C GLY A 125 -10.56 0.26 12.31
N PHE A 126 -10.18 -0.57 11.33
CA PHE A 126 -9.60 -0.15 10.07
C PHE A 126 -10.54 -0.43 8.90
N SER A 127 -10.47 0.42 7.89
CA SER A 127 -11.14 0.24 6.61
C SER A 127 -10.26 -0.51 5.60
N THR A 128 -10.84 -0.85 4.45
CA THR A 128 -10.13 -1.48 3.32
C THR A 128 -8.87 -0.68 2.96
N PRO A 129 -7.72 -1.35 2.72
CA PRO A 129 -6.47 -0.67 2.44
C PRO A 129 -6.58 0.18 1.16
N VAL A 130 -5.98 1.36 1.23
CA VAL A 130 -5.86 2.28 0.11
C VAL A 130 -4.41 2.33 -0.37
N ARG A 131 -4.24 2.41 -1.69
CA ARG A 131 -2.92 2.64 -2.29
C ARG A 131 -2.52 4.10 -2.11
N ARG A 132 -1.27 4.30 -1.72
CA ARG A 132 -0.61 5.60 -1.65
C ARG A 132 0.76 5.51 -2.27
N PHE A 133 1.31 6.67 -2.62
CA PHE A 133 2.65 6.78 -3.18
C PHE A 133 3.46 7.76 -2.35
N CYS A 134 4.73 7.47 -2.17
CA CYS A 134 5.68 8.38 -1.53
C CYS A 134 6.95 8.44 -2.35
N PHE A 135 7.75 9.49 -2.17
CA PHE A 135 9.07 9.51 -2.78
C PHE A 135 9.95 8.44 -2.16
N GLN A 136 10.73 7.75 -2.99
CA GLN A 136 11.77 6.86 -2.50
C GLN A 136 12.72 7.68 -1.61
N LYS A 137 12.88 7.27 -0.35
CA LYS A 137 13.90 7.87 0.50
C LYS A 137 15.25 7.46 -0.08
N VAL A 138 16.05 8.44 -0.48
CA VAL A 138 17.47 8.21 -0.78
C VAL A 138 18.14 7.99 0.56
N GLU A 139 18.51 6.76 0.87
CA GLU A 139 19.42 6.50 1.99
C GLU A 139 20.79 7.05 1.56
N ASN A 140 21.16 8.22 2.11
CA ASN A 140 22.52 8.68 2.04
C ASN A 140 23.36 7.73 2.90
N HIS A 141 23.96 6.72 2.28
CA HIS A 141 25.11 6.04 2.85
C HIS A 141 26.28 7.02 2.76
N GLY A 142 26.45 7.83 3.82
CA GLY A 142 27.67 8.56 4.09
C GLY A 142 28.75 7.63 4.66
#